data_AF-A0A139PQT7-F1
#
_entry.id   AF-A0A139PQT7-F1
#
_cell.length_a   1.000
_cell.length_b   1.000
_cell.length_c   1.000
_cell.angle_alpha   90.00
_cell.angle_beta   90.00
_cell.angle_gamma   90.00
#
_symmetry.space_group_name_H-M   'P 1'
#
loop_
_entity.id
_entity.type
_entity.pdbx_description
1 polymer ?
#
loop_
_entity_poly.entity_id
_entity_poly.type
_entity_poly.pdbx_seq_one_letter_code
_entity_poly.pdbx_strand_id
1 'polypeptide(L)'
;MLIIQQVDGNILYPRIVGGVMKVHPITILVLLLLSSNIYGVIGMIVAVPTYSILKEITKFLAKLYENHKEAKEKEQEKSESI
;
A
#
# COMPACT_ATOMS: atom_id res chain seq x y z
N MET A 1 -23.27 -22.71 -16.38
CA MET A 1 -22.63 -22.49 -15.07
C MET A 1 -21.10 -22.47 -15.12
N LEU A 2 -20.40 -23.22 -15.99
CA LEU A 2 -18.93 -23.18 -16.06
C LEU A 2 -18.33 -21.90 -16.68
N ILE A 3 -18.97 -21.34 -17.71
CA ILE A 3 -18.45 -20.14 -18.39
C ILE A 3 -18.43 -18.93 -17.44
N ILE A 4 -19.46 -18.77 -16.61
CA ILE A 4 -19.54 -17.67 -15.64
C ILE A 4 -18.41 -17.78 -14.61
N GLN A 5 -18.15 -18.97 -14.07
CA GLN A 5 -17.07 -19.19 -13.10
C GLN A 5 -15.68 -19.02 -13.71
N GLN A 6 -15.47 -19.38 -14.98
CA GLN A 6 -14.19 -19.13 -15.65
C GLN A 6 -13.95 -17.63 -15.90
N VAL A 7 -15.01 -16.89 -16.27
CA VAL A 7 -14.90 -15.43 -16.43
C VAL A 7 -14.66 -14.75 -15.07
N ASP A 8 -15.39 -15.16 -14.03
CA ASP A 8 -15.22 -14.62 -12.67
C ASP A 8 -13.83 -14.93 -12.10
N GLY A 9 -13.40 -16.20 -12.15
CA GLY A 9 -12.16 -16.64 -11.54
C GLY A 9 -10.90 -16.21 -12.30
N ASN A 10 -10.96 -16.17 -13.64
CA ASN A 10 -9.76 -16.01 -14.47
C ASN A 10 -9.57 -14.58 -15.01
N ILE A 11 -10.64 -13.78 -15.13
CA ILE A 11 -10.57 -12.41 -15.67
C ILE A 11 -11.01 -11.38 -14.63
N LEU A 12 -12.12 -11.62 -13.95
CA LEU A 12 -12.70 -10.64 -13.03
C LEU A 12 -11.87 -10.52 -11.74
N TYR A 13 -11.48 -11.65 -11.14
CA TYR A 13 -10.69 -11.69 -9.92
C TYR A 13 -9.33 -10.96 -10.04
N PRO A 14 -8.46 -11.23 -11.05
CA PRO A 14 -7.20 -10.51 -11.18
C PRO A 14 -7.38 -9.03 -11.49
N ARG A 15 -8.47 -8.64 -12.17
CA ARG A 15 -8.75 -7.23 -12.45
C ARG A 15 -9.19 -6.46 -11.21
N ILE A 16 -10.02 -7.07 -10.35
CA ILE A 16 -10.48 -6.47 -9.10
C ILE A 16 -9.32 -6.42 -8.10
N VAL A 17 -8.65 -7.54 -7.84
CA VAL A 17 -7.62 -7.65 -6.80
C VAL A 17 -6.29 -7.04 -7.24
N GLY A 18 -5.88 -7.27 -8.49
CA GLY A 18 -4.65 -6.69 -9.05
C GLY A 18 -4.74 -5.18 -9.29
N GLY A 19 -5.94 -4.63 -9.49
CA GLY A 19 -6.16 -3.19 -9.64
C GLY A 19 -6.05 -2.40 -8.33
N VAL A 20 -6.46 -2.99 -7.19
CA VAL A 20 -6.53 -2.31 -5.89
C VAL A 20 -5.26 -2.39 -5.06
N MET A 21 -4.48 -3.47 -5.18
CA MET A 21 -3.24 -3.63 -4.43
C MET A 21 -2.03 -3.71 -5.36
N LYS A 22 -1.41 -2.55 -5.64
CA LYS A 22 -0.02 -2.47 -6.13
C LYS A 22 0.96 -2.83 -5.01
N VAL A 23 0.74 -3.98 -4.38
CA VAL A 23 1.55 -4.55 -3.31
C VAL A 23 2.13 -5.84 -3.88
N HIS A 24 3.45 -5.99 -3.80
CA HIS A 24 4.11 -7.14 -4.36
C HIS A 24 3.60 -8.44 -3.68
N PRO A 25 3.30 -9.53 -4.42
CA PRO A 25 2.72 -10.75 -3.84
C PRO A 25 3.55 -11.32 -2.67
N ILE A 26 4.88 -11.17 -2.73
CA ILE A 26 5.79 -11.58 -1.66
C ILE A 26 5.50 -10.83 -0.35
N THR A 27 5.16 -9.54 -0.41
CA THR A 27 4.84 -8.76 0.80
C THR A 27 3.59 -9.31 1.49
N ILE A 28 2.57 -9.70 0.72
CA ILE A 28 1.36 -10.32 1.26
C ILE A 28 1.72 -11.65 1.91
N LEU A 29 2.54 -12.48 1.26
CA LEU A 29 3.01 -13.75 1.81
C LEU A 29 3.74 -13.57 3.14
N VAL A 30 4.68 -12.63 3.22
CA VAL A 30 5.41 -12.30 4.45
C VAL A 30 4.45 -11.84 5.54
N LEU A 31 3.50 -10.96 5.21
CA LEU A 31 2.48 -10.52 6.17
C LEU A 31 1.65 -11.67 6.73
N LEU A 32 1.22 -12.59 5.86
CA LEU A 32 0.43 -13.75 6.25
C LEU A 32 1.24 -14.66 7.18
N LEU A 33 2.51 -14.93 6.85
CA LEU A 33 3.39 -15.73 7.70
C LEU A 33 3.59 -15.11 9.09
N LEU A 34 3.88 -13.81 9.15
CA LEU A 34 4.08 -13.09 10.41
C LEU A 34 2.79 -13.04 11.26
N SER A 35 1.65 -12.72 10.63
CA SER A 35 0.37 -12.59 11.34
C SER A 35 -0.24 -13.93 11.76
N SER A 36 0.08 -15.01 11.04
CA SER A 36 -0.42 -16.37 11.33
C SER A 36 -0.05 -16.84 12.74
N ASN A 37 1.15 -16.55 13.22
CA ASN A 37 1.61 -17.02 14.52
C ASN A 37 1.03 -16.21 15.68
N ILE A 38 0.64 -14.95 15.45
CA ILE A 38 0.17 -14.05 16.51
C ILE A 38 -1.32 -14.26 16.78
N TYR A 39 -2.15 -14.29 15.73
CA TYR A 39 -3.62 -14.36 15.85
C TYR A 39 -4.26 -15.42 14.94
N GLY A 40 -3.46 -16.31 14.35
CA GLY A 40 -3.96 -17.34 13.43
C GLY A 40 -4.61 -16.74 12.18
N VAL A 41 -5.73 -17.33 11.77
CA VAL A 41 -6.51 -16.93 10.59
C VAL A 41 -7.05 -15.51 10.72
N ILE A 42 -7.43 -15.07 11.92
CA ILE A 42 -7.92 -13.70 12.15
C ILE A 42 -6.81 -12.69 11.86
N GLY A 43 -5.58 -12.98 12.28
CA GLY A 43 -4.41 -12.16 11.98
C GLY A 43 -4.19 -11.98 10.49
N MET A 44 -4.34 -13.06 9.71
CA MET A 44 -4.18 -13.03 8.25
C MET A 44 -5.18 -12.10 7.56
N ILE A 45 -6.45 -12.13 7.98
CA ILE A 45 -7.51 -11.30 7.39
C ILE A 45 -7.26 -9.81 7.66
N VAL A 46 -6.80 -9.47 8.87
CA VAL A 46 -6.58 -8.09 9.29
C VAL A 46 -5.23 -7.54 8.79
N ALA A 47 -4.22 -8.39 8.60
CA ALA A 47 -2.87 -7.94 8.23
C ALA A 47 -2.86 -7.13 6.93
N VAL A 48 -3.56 -7.60 5.89
CA VAL A 48 -3.60 -6.97 4.57
C VAL A 48 -4.17 -5.54 4.60
N PRO A 49 -5.39 -5.29 5.13
CA PRO A 49 -5.93 -3.93 5.23
C PRO A 49 -5.08 -3.04 6.13
N THR A 50 -4.57 -3.55 7.27
CA THR A 50 -3.70 -2.78 8.16
C THR A 50 -2.42 -2.32 7.47
N TYR A 51 -1.77 -3.20 6.69
CA TYR A 51 -0.58 -2.81 5.92
C TYR A 51 -0.88 -1.78 4.85
N SER A 52 -2.02 -1.89 4.18
CA SER A 52 -2.44 -0.90 3.18
C SER A 52 -2.60 0.50 3.80
N ILE A 53 -3.22 0.58 4.98
CA ILE A 53 -3.38 1.84 5.72
C ILE A 53 -2.02 2.39 6.17
N LEU A 54 -1.18 1.57 6.80
CA LEU A 54 0.16 1.97 7.23
C LEU A 54 1.01 2.51 6.09
N LYS A 55 1.02 1.82 4.95
CA LYS A 55 1.75 2.25 3.76
C LYS A 55 1.26 3.62 3.24
N GLU A 56 -0.05 3.86 3.28
CA GLU A 56 -0.62 5.13 2.84
C GLU A 56 -0.27 6.26 3.83
N ILE A 57 -0.29 5.98 5.14
CA ILE A 57 0.18 6.93 6.15
C ILE A 57 1.65 7.27 5.94
N THR A 58 2.53 6.28 5.73
CA THR A 58 3.95 6.54 5.48
C THR A 58 4.17 7.39 4.23
N LYS A 59 3.42 7.14 3.15
CA LYS A 59 3.46 7.98 1.95
C LYS A 59 2.98 9.41 2.22
N PHE A 60 1.90 9.55 2.98
CA PHE A 60 1.38 10.86 3.35
C PHE A 60 2.40 11.64 4.18
N LEU A 61 3.02 11.01 5.18
CA LEU A 61 4.08 11.61 6.00
C LEU A 61 5.32 11.97 5.17
N ALA A 62 5.78 11.06 4.30
CA ALA A 62 6.93 11.32 3.42
C ALA A 62 6.67 12.53 2.52
N LYS A 63 5.49 12.60 1.91
CA LYS A 63 5.06 13.74 1.08
C LYS A 63 4.99 15.04 1.88
N LEU A 64 4.55 14.98 3.12
CA LEU A 64 4.45 16.16 4.00
C LEU A 64 5.85 16.68 4.38
N TYR A 65 6.80 15.78 4.64
CA TYR A 65 8.18 16.15 4.92
C TYR A 65 8.89 16.75 3.69
N GLU A 66 8.66 16.20 2.51
CA GLU A 66 9.22 16.68 1.25
C GLU A 66 8.71 18.10 0.91
N ASN A 67 7.42 18.35 1.09
CA ASN A 67 6.82 19.68 0.91
C ASN A 67 7.41 20.75 1.85
N HIS A 68 7.85 20.38 3.05
CA HIS A 68 8.52 21.31 3.97
C HIS A 68 10.01 21.49 3.67
N LYS A 69 10.65 20.54 2.97
CA LYS A 69 12.03 20.70 2.50
C LYS A 69 12.10 21.68 1.33
N GLU A 70 11.17 21.60 0.38
CA GLU A 70 11.09 22.55 -0.75
C GLU A 70 10.76 23.99 -0.31
N ALA A 71 9.97 24.16 0.75
CA ALA A 71 9.66 25.49 1.29
C ALA A 71 10.91 26.17 1.90
N LYS A 72 11.79 25.38 2.55
CA LYS A 72 13.04 25.89 3.13
C LYS A 72 14.09 26.23 2.07
N GLU A 73 14.23 25.44 1.02
CA GLU A 73 15.17 25.73 -0.08
C GLU A 73 14.76 27.01 -0.84
N LYS A 74 13.47 27.26 -1.04
CA LYS A 74 12.97 28.50 -1.70
C LYS A 74 13.11 29.77 -0.88
N GLU A 75 13.04 29.70 0.46
CA GLU A 75 13.31 30.86 1.33
C GLU A 75 14.80 31.19 1.41
N GLN A 76 15.66 30.17 1.33
CA GLN A 76 17.12 30.34 1.38
C GLN A 76 17.66 30.95 0.08
N GLU A 77 17.16 30.53 -1.08
CA GLU A 77 17.53 31.07 -2.40
C GLU A 77 17.07 32.53 -2.59
N LYS A 78 15.94 32.92 -1.98
CA LYS A 78 15.41 34.29 -2.01
C LYS A 78 16.13 35.27 -1.08
N SER A 79 16.78 34.76 -0.02
CA SER A 79 17.56 35.57 0.92
C SER A 79 19.00 35.84 0.45
N GLU A 80 19.56 35.00 -0.42
CA GLU A 80 20.89 35.19 -1.01
C GLU A 80 20.88 36.09 -2.26
N SER A 81 19.71 36.32 -2.86
CA SER A 81 19.53 37.20 -4.02
C SER A 81 19.20 38.66 -3.68
N ILE A 82 19.17 39.04 -2.39
CA ILE A 82 18.90 40.41 -1.90
C ILE A 82 20.17 41.02 -1.33
#